data_AF-A0A7S2MXC0-F1
#
_entry.id   AF-A0A7S2MXC0-F1
#
_cell.length_a   1.000
_cell.length_b   1.000
_cell.length_c   1.000
_cell.angle_alpha   90.00
_cell.angle_beta   90.00
_cell.angle_gamma   90.00
#
_symmetry.space_group_name_H-M   'P 1'
#
loop_
_entity.id
_entity.type
_entity.pdbx_description
1 polymer ?
#
loop_
_entity_poly.entity_id
_entity_poly.type
_entity_poly.pdbx_seq_one_letter_code
_entity_poly.pdbx_strand_id
1 'polypeptide(L)'
;MIPVIGGVVLASLGELDFAWAALVTAGIANVFAAIKANENKKLMDTAGLKDRIGGVGNQFALTMINSFLFCLVLMAVTEGHKFGAFVKLAAANKVVLMNLIFSGLWFYAYNELATFTIKKTNAVTQSVANTAKRVIVIVGVAIVMGESLDPLKLVGCGIGIGGVFLYSVIDDIVAKFKK
;
A
#
# COMPACT_ATOMS: atom_id res chain seq x y z
N MET A 1 17.23 4.63 1.95
CA MET A 1 16.37 4.38 3.14
C MET A 1 16.56 5.45 4.22
N ILE A 2 17.79 5.81 4.60
CA ILE A 2 18.09 6.87 5.59
C ILE A 2 17.40 8.23 5.29
N PRO A 3 17.40 8.75 4.04
CA PRO A 3 16.77 10.05 3.75
C PRO A 3 15.24 10.00 3.89
N VAL A 4 14.64 8.85 3.59
CA VAL A 4 13.19 8.63 3.69
C VAL A 4 12.75 8.61 5.15
N ILE A 5 13.51 7.93 6.01
CA ILE A 5 13.25 7.89 7.46
C ILE A 5 13.39 9.31 8.03
N GLY A 6 14.44 10.05 7.64
CA GLY A 6 14.64 11.44 8.07
C GLY A 6 13.51 12.38 7.62
N GLY A 7 13.03 12.23 6.38
CA GLY A 7 11.90 13.01 5.86
C GLY A 7 10.58 12.73 6.59
N VAL A 8 10.30 11.46 6.94
CA VAL A 8 9.11 11.10 7.74
C VAL A 8 9.22 11.65 9.16
N VAL A 9 10.38 11.54 9.80
CA VAL A 9 10.60 12.09 11.15
C VAL A 9 10.42 13.62 11.14
N LEU A 10 10.99 14.32 10.17
CA LEU A 10 10.83 15.78 10.02
C LEU A 10 9.37 16.18 9.78
N ALA A 11 8.63 15.45 8.94
CA ALA A 11 7.22 15.71 8.68
C ALA A 11 6.34 15.45 9.92
N SER A 12 6.67 14.41 10.71
CA SER A 12 5.97 14.06 11.95
C SER A 12 6.18 15.08 13.07
N LEU A 13 7.33 15.75 13.12
CA LEU A 13 7.61 16.80 14.10
C LEU A 13 6.80 18.10 13.85
N GLY A 14 6.23 18.26 12.65
CA GLY A 14 5.42 19.42 12.29
C GLY A 14 3.92 19.28 12.57
N GLU A 15 3.44 18.11 13.01
CA GLU A 15 2.02 17.93 13.33
C GLU A 15 1.73 18.36 14.78
N LEU A 16 0.84 19.35 14.93
CA LEU A 16 0.40 19.88 16.23
C LEU A 16 -0.33 18.85 17.11
N ASP A 17 -0.87 17.77 16.51
CA ASP A 17 -1.57 16.71 17.22
C ASP A 17 -1.06 15.34 16.77
N PHE A 18 0.10 14.96 17.30
CA PHE A 18 0.78 13.73 16.90
C PHE A 18 0.04 12.49 17.42
N ALA A 19 -0.73 11.86 16.53
CA ALA A 19 -1.46 10.63 16.84
C ALA A 19 -0.50 9.42 16.91
N TRP A 20 0.11 9.18 18.07
CA TRP A 20 0.97 8.01 18.34
C TRP A 20 0.32 6.68 17.95
N ALA A 21 -0.99 6.54 18.16
CA ALA A 21 -1.74 5.37 17.74
C ALA A 21 -1.72 5.18 16.21
N ALA A 22 -1.82 6.26 15.42
CA ALA A 22 -1.72 6.20 13.97
C ALA A 22 -0.31 5.81 13.51
N LEU A 23 0.74 6.31 14.20
CA LEU A 23 2.12 5.92 13.92
C LEU A 23 2.36 4.42 14.16
N VAL A 24 1.95 3.92 15.33
CA VAL A 24 2.15 2.51 15.72
C VAL A 24 1.35 1.58 14.81
N THR A 25 0.09 1.90 14.52
CA THR A 25 -0.75 1.10 13.62
C THR A 25 -0.22 1.12 12.18
N ALA A 26 0.26 2.27 11.69
CA ALA A 26 0.94 2.36 10.40
C ALA A 26 2.25 1.56 10.36
N GLY A 27 3.03 1.55 11.45
CA GLY A 27 4.24 0.73 11.58
C GLY A 27 3.93 -0.76 11.50
N ILE A 28 2.93 -1.22 12.25
CA ILE A 28 2.46 -2.61 12.23
C ILE A 28 1.97 -2.99 10.83
N ALA A 29 1.17 -2.14 10.18
CA ALA A 29 0.68 -2.38 8.82
C ALA A 29 1.83 -2.57 7.80
N ASN A 30 2.93 -1.83 7.96
CA ASN A 30 4.11 -1.96 7.09
C ASN A 30 4.83 -3.30 7.29
N VAL A 31 4.92 -3.78 8.52
CA VAL A 31 5.48 -5.10 8.84
C VAL A 31 4.65 -6.21 8.21
N PHE A 32 3.31 -6.19 8.38
CA PHE A 32 2.43 -7.16 7.76
C PHE A 32 2.45 -7.11 6.23
N ALA A 33 2.58 -5.92 5.63
CA ALA A 33 2.74 -5.78 4.19
C ALA A 33 4.05 -6.42 3.68
N ALA A 34 5.15 -6.26 4.43
CA ALA A 34 6.43 -6.90 4.10
C ALA A 34 6.37 -8.43 4.27
N ILE A 35 5.73 -8.92 5.33
CA ILE A 35 5.49 -10.35 5.54
C ILE A 35 4.65 -10.93 4.41
N LYS A 36 3.52 -10.29 4.05
CA LYS A 36 2.66 -10.70 2.93
C LYS A 36 3.44 -10.78 1.63
N ALA A 37 4.32 -9.81 1.35
CA ALA A 37 5.12 -9.79 0.14
C ALA A 37 6.12 -10.97 0.09
N ASN A 38 6.81 -11.24 1.20
CA ASN A 38 7.76 -12.35 1.30
C ASN A 38 7.06 -13.72 1.27
N GLU A 39 5.94 -13.89 1.97
CA GLU A 39 5.16 -15.13 1.97
C GLU A 39 4.54 -15.40 0.60
N ASN A 40 3.99 -14.38 -0.07
CA ASN A 40 3.51 -14.55 -1.45
C ASN A 40 4.61 -15.04 -2.38
N LYS A 41 5.84 -14.53 -2.22
CA LYS A 41 6.98 -15.00 -3.00
C LYS A 41 7.36 -16.45 -2.67
N LYS A 42 7.43 -16.82 -1.39
CA LYS A 42 7.71 -18.21 -0.97
C LYS A 42 6.65 -19.21 -1.46
N LEU A 43 5.37 -18.84 -1.39
CA LEU A 43 4.27 -19.67 -1.89
C LEU A 43 4.39 -19.93 -3.40
N MET A 44 4.98 -19.00 -4.14
CA MET A 44 5.24 -19.12 -5.59
C MET A 44 6.46 -19.95 -5.94
N ASP A 45 7.43 -20.05 -5.03
CA ASP A 45 8.67 -20.80 -5.22
C ASP A 45 8.59 -22.23 -4.66
N THR A 46 7.54 -22.54 -3.88
CA THR A 46 7.32 -23.87 -3.29
C THR A 46 6.87 -24.88 -4.35
N ALA A 47 7.68 -25.90 -4.59
CA ALA A 47 7.40 -26.99 -5.54
C ALA A 47 6.10 -27.75 -5.18
N GLY A 48 5.26 -28.03 -6.18
CA GLY A 48 3.95 -28.68 -6.00
C GLY A 48 2.79 -27.73 -5.66
N LEU A 49 3.05 -26.65 -4.91
CA LEU A 49 2.01 -25.64 -4.64
C LEU A 49 1.81 -24.70 -5.84
N LYS A 50 2.91 -24.34 -6.51
CA LYS A 50 2.92 -23.56 -7.74
C LYS A 50 2.08 -24.21 -8.85
N ASP A 51 2.19 -25.53 -9.03
CA ASP A 51 1.46 -26.27 -10.07
C ASP A 51 -0.03 -26.42 -9.73
N ARG A 52 -0.39 -26.54 -8.44
CA ARG A 52 -1.79 -26.62 -7.99
C ARG A 52 -2.53 -25.29 -8.05
N ILE A 53 -1.82 -24.17 -7.84
CA ILE A 53 -2.39 -22.84 -7.93
C ILE A 53 -2.52 -22.40 -9.40
N GLY A 54 -1.67 -22.93 -10.29
CA GLY A 54 -1.75 -22.74 -11.74
C GLY A 54 -1.23 -21.39 -12.25
N GLY A 55 -1.35 -20.31 -11.47
CA GLY A 55 -0.87 -18.98 -11.87
C GLY A 55 -0.95 -17.90 -10.79
N VAL A 56 -0.31 -16.76 -11.07
CA VAL A 56 -0.20 -15.61 -10.15
C VAL A 56 -1.56 -14.97 -9.85
N GLY A 57 -2.40 -14.82 -10.89
CA GLY A 57 -3.75 -14.28 -10.74
C GLY A 57 -4.62 -15.17 -9.85
N ASN A 58 -4.46 -16.49 -9.94
CA ASN A 58 -5.22 -17.43 -9.13
C ASN A 58 -4.78 -17.41 -7.66
N GLN A 59 -3.47 -17.28 -7.40
CA GLN A 59 -2.94 -17.07 -6.05
C GLN A 59 -3.48 -15.78 -5.43
N PHE A 60 -3.48 -14.71 -6.21
CA PHE A 60 -4.00 -13.42 -5.77
C PHE A 60 -5.50 -13.52 -5.46
N ALA A 61 -6.29 -14.13 -6.35
CA ALA A 61 -7.71 -14.36 -6.16
C ALA A 61 -8.01 -15.19 -4.89
N LEU A 62 -7.30 -16.30 -4.67
CA LEU A 62 -7.44 -17.12 -3.47
C LEU A 62 -7.09 -16.34 -2.19
N THR A 63 -6.00 -15.56 -2.23
CA THR A 63 -5.60 -14.71 -1.10
C THR A 63 -6.64 -13.62 -0.84
N MET A 64 -7.25 -13.07 -1.90
CA MET A 64 -8.27 -12.03 -1.80
C MET A 64 -9.58 -12.58 -1.23
N ILE A 65 -10.01 -13.78 -1.65
CA ILE A 65 -11.18 -14.48 -1.11
C ILE A 65 -10.98 -14.78 0.38
N ASN A 66 -9.81 -15.30 0.75
CA ASN A 66 -9.48 -15.59 2.14
C ASN A 66 -9.45 -14.29 2.99
N SER A 67 -8.84 -13.24 2.46
CA SER A 67 -8.83 -11.92 3.11
C SER A 67 -10.24 -11.35 3.27
N PHE A 68 -11.11 -11.53 2.28
CA PHE A 68 -12.51 -11.11 2.34
C PHE A 68 -13.27 -11.84 3.45
N LEU A 69 -13.09 -13.15 3.60
CA LEU A 69 -13.71 -13.93 4.68
C LEU A 69 -13.27 -13.44 6.06
N PHE A 70 -11.96 -13.20 6.26
CA PHE A 70 -11.46 -12.66 7.53
C PHE A 70 -11.98 -11.24 7.80
N CYS A 71 -11.99 -10.37 6.78
CA CYS A 71 -12.54 -9.02 6.91
C CYS A 71 -14.04 -9.04 7.24
N LEU A 72 -14.80 -10.00 6.69
CA LEU A 72 -16.24 -10.13 6.96
C LEU A 72 -16.50 -10.50 8.42
N VAL A 73 -15.70 -11.42 8.99
CA VAL A 73 -15.79 -11.78 10.41
C VAL A 73 -15.43 -10.59 11.30
N LEU A 74 -14.34 -9.88 10.99
CA LEU A 74 -13.95 -8.67 11.71
C LEU A 74 -15.03 -7.59 11.68
N MET A 75 -15.57 -7.32 10.49
CA MET A 75 -16.62 -6.34 10.27
C MET A 75 -17.90 -6.68 11.05
N ALA A 76 -18.29 -7.96 11.12
CA ALA A 76 -19.42 -8.39 11.93
C ALA A 76 -19.21 -8.13 13.43
N VAL A 77 -17.98 -8.36 13.95
CA VAL A 77 -17.65 -8.18 15.36
C VAL A 77 -17.53 -6.70 15.75
N THR A 78 -16.95 -5.85 14.91
CA THR A 78 -16.69 -4.45 15.26
C THR A 78 -17.80 -3.50 14.83
N GLU A 79 -18.32 -3.64 13.61
CA GLU A 79 -19.19 -2.67 12.95
C GLU A 79 -20.52 -3.26 12.45
N GLY A 80 -20.83 -4.52 12.77
CA GLY A 80 -22.03 -5.21 12.30
C GLY A 80 -23.33 -4.44 12.56
N HIS A 81 -23.40 -3.71 13.67
CA HIS A 81 -24.54 -2.86 14.03
C HIS A 81 -24.79 -1.69 13.05
N LYS A 82 -23.78 -1.23 12.32
CA LYS A 82 -23.87 -0.11 11.36
C LYS A 82 -24.21 -0.58 9.94
N PHE A 83 -24.22 -1.89 9.68
CA PHE A 83 -24.44 -2.45 8.34
C PHE A 83 -25.80 -2.06 7.75
N GLY A 84 -26.87 -2.11 8.56
CA GLY A 84 -28.21 -1.72 8.11
C GLY A 84 -28.31 -0.24 7.70
N ALA A 85 -27.60 0.65 8.39
CA ALA A 85 -27.53 2.07 8.04
C ALA A 85 -26.72 2.29 6.76
N PHE A 86 -25.62 1.54 6.59
CA PHE A 86 -24.82 1.57 5.36
C PHE A 86 -25.61 1.14 4.13
N VAL A 87 -26.38 0.04 4.22
CA VAL A 87 -27.21 -0.44 3.10
C VAL A 87 -28.26 0.58 2.71
N LYS A 88 -28.91 1.25 3.69
CA LYS A 88 -29.85 2.34 3.41
C LYS A 88 -29.19 3.53 2.72
N LEU A 89 -27.98 3.90 3.15
CA LEU A 89 -27.23 5.02 2.58
C LEU A 89 -26.73 4.72 1.16
N ALA A 90 -26.28 3.49 0.91
CA ALA A 90 -25.87 3.02 -0.41
C ALA A 90 -27.06 2.92 -1.39
N ALA A 91 -28.24 2.52 -0.90
CA ALA A 91 -29.46 2.47 -1.70
C ALA A 91 -30.02 3.88 -2.01
N ALA A 92 -29.88 4.82 -1.07
CA ALA A 92 -30.37 6.19 -1.23
C ALA A 92 -29.49 7.03 -2.17
N ASN A 93 -28.18 6.75 -2.25
CA ASN A 93 -27.24 7.59 -2.99
C ASN A 93 -26.43 6.78 -4.01
N LYS A 94 -26.87 6.81 -5.28
CA LYS A 94 -26.19 6.13 -6.39
C LYS A 94 -24.73 6.54 -6.57
N VAL A 95 -24.38 7.78 -6.22
CA VAL A 95 -22.98 8.27 -6.31
C VAL A 95 -22.10 7.54 -5.30
N VAL A 96 -22.59 7.32 -4.08
CA VAL A 96 -21.86 6.58 -3.04
C VAL A 96 -21.67 5.12 -3.46
N LEU A 97 -22.71 4.50 -4.02
CA LEU A 97 -22.63 3.13 -4.52
C LEU A 97 -21.64 3.00 -5.69
N MET A 98 -21.68 3.93 -6.65
CA MET A 98 -20.72 3.94 -7.77
C MET A 98 -19.30 4.14 -7.26
N ASN A 99 -19.05 5.11 -6.37
CA ASN A 99 -17.72 5.33 -5.80
C ASN A 99 -17.22 4.11 -5.01
N LEU A 100 -18.10 3.39 -4.32
CA LEU A 100 -17.75 2.14 -3.63
C LEU A 100 -17.32 1.05 -4.63
N ILE A 101 -18.08 0.87 -5.71
CA ILE A 101 -17.76 -0.12 -6.74
C ILE A 101 -16.46 0.23 -7.45
N PHE A 102 -16.29 1.49 -7.86
CA PHE A 102 -15.07 1.95 -8.55
C PHE A 102 -13.84 1.86 -7.65
N SER A 103 -13.94 2.27 -6.38
CA SER A 103 -12.81 2.15 -5.43
C SER A 103 -12.44 0.69 -5.16
N GLY A 104 -13.42 -0.21 -5.02
CA GLY A 104 -13.20 -1.64 -4.88
C GLY A 104 -12.54 -2.27 -6.11
N LEU A 105 -13.03 -1.92 -7.30
CA LEU A 105 -12.46 -2.40 -8.56
C LEU A 105 -11.02 -1.92 -8.76
N TRP A 106 -10.76 -0.64 -8.49
CA TRP A 106 -9.41 -0.06 -8.58
C TRP A 106 -8.46 -0.68 -7.55
N PHE A 107 -8.95 -0.94 -6.34
CA PHE A 107 -8.20 -1.63 -5.31
C PHE A 107 -7.84 -3.06 -5.73
N TYR A 108 -8.78 -3.80 -6.31
CA TYR A 108 -8.52 -5.16 -6.81
C TYR A 108 -7.48 -5.14 -7.94
N ALA A 109 -7.70 -4.32 -8.97
CA ALA A 109 -6.80 -4.21 -10.11
C ALA A 109 -5.37 -3.80 -9.68
N TYR A 110 -5.26 -2.83 -8.77
CA TYR A 110 -3.97 -2.43 -8.21
C TYR A 110 -3.27 -3.58 -7.49
N ASN A 111 -3.98 -4.33 -6.63
CA ASN A 111 -3.37 -5.41 -5.86
C ASN A 111 -3.02 -6.63 -6.73
N GLU A 112 -3.79 -6.90 -7.78
CA GLU A 112 -3.49 -7.94 -8.75
C GLU A 112 -2.19 -7.61 -9.50
N LEU A 113 -2.09 -6.40 -10.07
CA LEU A 113 -0.88 -5.93 -10.74
C LEU A 113 0.33 -5.91 -9.80
N ALA A 114 0.15 -5.45 -8.56
CA ALA A 114 1.22 -5.48 -7.55
C ALA A 114 1.73 -6.91 -7.30
N THR A 115 0.84 -7.90 -7.27
CA THR A 115 1.21 -9.31 -7.08
C THR A 115 1.98 -9.86 -8.29
N PHE A 116 1.62 -9.44 -9.51
CA PHE A 116 2.41 -9.72 -10.71
C PHE A 116 3.82 -9.11 -10.65
N THR A 117 3.95 -7.87 -10.18
CA THR A 117 5.25 -7.20 -10.01
C THR A 117 6.10 -7.88 -8.93
N ILE A 118 5.49 -8.36 -7.85
CA ILE A 118 6.18 -9.07 -6.76
C ILE A 118 6.94 -10.29 -7.29
N LYS A 119 6.35 -11.02 -8.24
CA LYS A 119 6.99 -12.19 -8.87
C LYS A 119 8.27 -11.84 -9.63
N LYS A 120 8.31 -10.67 -10.26
CA LYS A 120 9.41 -10.24 -11.14
C LYS A 120 10.50 -9.47 -10.40
N THR A 121 10.29 -9.13 -9.13
CA THR A 121 11.16 -8.23 -8.37
C THR A 121 11.72 -8.88 -7.11
N ASN A 122 12.86 -8.39 -6.63
CA ASN A 122 13.43 -8.84 -5.36
C ASN A 122 12.83 -8.06 -4.18
N ALA A 123 12.96 -8.58 -2.95
CA ALA A 123 12.41 -7.96 -1.73
C ALA A 123 12.89 -6.51 -1.54
N VAL A 124 14.14 -6.23 -1.92
CA VAL A 124 14.73 -4.88 -1.87
C VAL A 124 14.01 -3.93 -2.83
N THR A 125 13.83 -4.32 -4.09
CA THR A 125 13.11 -3.53 -5.11
C THR A 125 11.66 -3.26 -4.69
N GLN A 126 11.00 -4.22 -4.04
CA GLN A 126 9.63 -4.04 -3.54
C GLN A 126 9.55 -3.03 -2.40
N SER A 127 10.52 -3.04 -1.48
CA SER A 127 10.59 -2.05 -0.40
C SER A 127 10.74 -0.63 -0.96
N VAL A 128 11.55 -0.49 -2.02
CA VAL A 128 11.78 0.79 -2.70
C VAL A 128 10.53 1.23 -3.46
N ALA A 129 9.91 0.33 -4.22
CA ALA A 129 8.66 0.60 -4.94
C ALA A 129 7.52 1.01 -3.99
N ASN A 130 7.40 0.35 -2.83
CA ASN A 130 6.43 0.72 -1.80
C ASN A 130 6.69 2.12 -1.23
N THR A 131 7.97 2.50 -1.08
CA THR A 131 8.35 3.85 -0.66
C THR A 131 8.01 4.88 -1.73
N ALA A 132 8.38 4.63 -2.99
CA ALA A 132 8.07 5.50 -4.13
C ALA A 132 6.56 5.73 -4.29
N LYS A 133 5.78 4.65 -4.18
CA LYS A 133 4.31 4.72 -4.25
C LYS A 133 3.75 5.69 -3.19
N ARG A 134 4.22 5.62 -1.95
CA ARG A 134 3.75 6.51 -0.87
C ARG A 134 4.00 7.96 -1.19
N VAL A 135 5.20 8.27 -1.67
CA VAL A 135 5.57 9.63 -2.04
C VAL A 135 4.67 10.17 -3.16
N ILE A 136 4.43 9.36 -4.21
CA ILE A 136 3.54 9.73 -5.32
C ILE A 136 2.12 9.97 -4.82
N VAL A 137 1.60 9.13 -3.91
CA VAL A 137 0.26 9.29 -3.34
C VAL A 137 0.16 10.57 -2.51
N ILE A 138 1.16 10.89 -1.68
CA ILE A 138 1.16 12.12 -0.87
C ILE A 138 1.11 13.36 -1.77
N VAL A 139 1.96 13.41 -2.79
CA VAL A 139 2.00 14.53 -3.75
C VAL A 139 0.69 14.62 -4.54
N GLY A 140 0.17 13.48 -5.02
CA GLY A 140 -1.09 13.43 -5.76
C GLY A 140 -2.27 13.91 -4.94
N VAL A 141 -2.38 13.49 -3.68
CA VAL A 141 -3.43 13.94 -2.76
C VAL A 141 -3.29 15.42 -2.47
N ALA A 142 -2.08 15.94 -2.26
CA ALA A 142 -1.86 17.36 -2.03
C ALA A 142 -2.29 18.24 -3.21
N ILE A 143 -2.00 17.82 -4.45
CA ILE A 143 -2.43 18.54 -5.66
C ILE A 143 -3.95 18.48 -5.82
N VAL A 144 -4.56 17.31 -5.58
CA VAL A 144 -6.00 17.10 -5.78
C VAL A 144 -6.85 17.76 -4.69
N MET A 145 -6.42 17.72 -3.43
CA MET A 145 -7.16 18.33 -2.31
C MET A 145 -6.91 19.85 -2.23
N GLY A 146 -5.90 20.37 -2.92
CA GLY A 146 -5.57 21.80 -2.89
C GLY A 146 -5.18 22.30 -1.49
N GLU A 147 -4.85 21.41 -0.57
CA GLU A 147 -4.40 21.78 0.77
C GLU A 147 -3.01 22.38 0.69
N SER A 148 -2.84 23.55 1.32
CA SER A 148 -1.53 24.13 1.53
C SER A 148 -0.79 23.27 2.55
N LEU A 149 0.04 22.36 2.06
CA LEU A 149 0.98 21.61 2.88
C LEU A 149 1.86 22.62 3.62
N ASP A 150 1.94 22.48 4.95
CA ASP A 150 2.88 23.20 5.78
C ASP A 150 4.29 23.14 5.13
N PRO A 151 5.05 24.24 5.05
CA PRO A 151 6.39 24.25 4.47
C PRO A 151 7.30 23.14 5.01
N LEU A 152 7.12 22.70 6.26
CA LEU A 152 7.87 21.56 6.81
C LEU A 152 7.47 20.21 6.17
N LYS A 153 6.18 20.01 5.87
CA LYS A 153 5.67 18.84 5.15
C LYS A 153 6.14 18.83 3.70
N LEU A 154 6.22 19.99 3.04
CA LEU A 154 6.78 20.12 1.69
C LEU A 154 8.26 19.76 1.64
N VAL A 155 9.06 20.22 2.61
CA VAL A 155 10.49 19.86 2.72
C VAL A 155 10.66 18.37 3.02
N GLY A 156 9.86 17.80 3.94
CA GLY A 156 9.85 16.37 4.23
C GLY A 156 9.49 15.51 3.01
N CYS A 157 8.49 15.94 2.23
CA CYS A 157 8.14 15.30 0.96
C CYS A 157 9.26 15.42 -0.07
N GLY A 158 9.89 16.59 -0.20
CA GLY A 158 11.02 16.82 -1.11
C GLY A 158 12.23 15.93 -0.80
N ILE A 159 12.60 15.80 0.47
CA ILE A 159 13.65 14.90 0.93
C ILE A 159 13.26 13.42 0.69
N GLY A 160 11.98 13.08 0.88
CA GLY A 160 11.44 11.76 0.55
C GLY A 160 11.55 11.41 -0.94
N ILE A 161 11.14 12.33 -1.83
CA ILE A 161 11.28 12.22 -3.29
C ILE A 161 12.75 12.09 -3.67
N GLY A 162 13.60 12.98 -3.16
CA GLY A 162 15.04 12.95 -3.41
C GLY A 162 15.69 11.65 -2.96
N GLY A 163 15.30 11.13 -1.80
CA GLY A 163 15.78 9.84 -1.28
C GLY A 163 15.36 8.62 -2.10
N VAL A 164 14.14 8.63 -2.65
CA VAL A 164 13.67 7.60 -3.58
C VAL A 164 14.39 7.72 -4.92
N PHE A 165 14.51 8.92 -5.46
CA PHE A 165 15.17 9.17 -6.74
C PHE A 165 16.65 8.79 -6.69
N LEU A 166 17.37 9.19 -5.63
CA LEU A 166 18.77 8.83 -5.42
C LEU A 166 18.93 7.31 -5.33
N TYR A 167 18.02 6.62 -4.64
CA TYR A 167 18.04 5.16 -4.57
C TYR A 167 17.82 4.52 -5.94
N SER A 168 16.81 4.96 -6.71
CA SER A 168 16.55 4.44 -8.05
C SER A 168 17.73 4.65 -9.00
N VAL A 169 18.37 5.83 -8.95
CA VAL A 169 19.55 6.13 -9.77
C VAL A 169 20.74 5.25 -9.38
N ILE A 170 20.97 5.03 -8.08
CA ILE A 170 22.04 4.14 -7.60
C ILE A 170 21.76 2.69 -8.01
N ASP A 171 20.51 2.22 -7.90
CA ASP A 171 20.13 0.86 -8.29
C ASP A 171 20.32 0.64 -9.80
N ASP A 172 19.97 1.62 -10.64
CA ASP A 172 20.21 1.58 -12.09
C ASP A 172 21.71 1.59 -12.45
N ILE A 173 22.52 2.37 -11.73
CA ILE A 173 23.98 2.41 -11.93
C ILE A 173 24.61 1.07 -11.52
N VAL A 174 24.23 0.52 -10.37
CA VAL A 174 24.73 -0.77 -9.89
C VAL A 174 24.28 -1.93 -10.79
N ALA A 175 23.06 -1.87 -11.32
CA ALA A 175 22.57 -2.85 -12.30
C ALA A 175 23.36 -2.81 -13.62
N LYS A 176 23.83 -1.64 -14.06
CA LYS A 176 24.72 -1.49 -15.22
C LYS A 176 26.10 -2.10 -15.00
N PHE A 177 26.62 -2.09 -13.77
CA PHE A 177 27.93 -2.68 -13.43
C PHE A 177 27.92 -4.20 -13.26
N LYS A 178 26.73 -4.82 -13.19
CA LYS A 178 26.57 -6.27 -13.01
C LYS A 178 26.31 -7.03 -14.32
N LYS A 179 26.37 -6.34 -15.46
CA LYS A 179 26.35 -6.87 -16.82
C LYS A 179 27.77 -6.94 -17.36
#